data_AF-A0A182TTJ3-F1
#
_entry.id   AF-A0A182TTJ3-F1
#
_cell.length_a   1.000
_cell.length_b   1.000
_cell.length_c   1.000
_cell.angle_alpha   90.00
_cell.angle_beta   90.00
_cell.angle_gamma   90.00
#
_symmetry.space_group_name_H-M   'P 1'
#
loop_
_entity.id
_entity.type
_entity.pdbx_description
1 polymer ?
#
loop_
_entity_poly.entity_id
_entity_poly.type
_entity_poly.pdbx_seq_one_letter_code
_entity_poly.pdbx_strand_id
1 'polypeptide(L)'
;MVGELVRKEADFAIAPMTITSERERVIDFSKPFMSLGISIMIKRPVKQKPSVFSFLNPLSKEIWVCVLFSYVGVSIVLYIVSRFSPFEWRLVNYNGN
;
A
#
# COMPACT_ATOMS: atom_id res chain seq x y z
N MET A 1 2.40 -20.11 -40.49
CA MET A 1 1.11 -19.51 -40.92
C MET A 1 1.28 -18.52 -42.08
N VAL A 2 1.75 -17.27 -41.87
CA VAL A 2 1.87 -16.30 -43.00
C VAL A 2 2.74 -16.83 -44.14
N GLY A 3 3.90 -17.42 -43.83
CA GLY A 3 4.78 -17.98 -44.86
C GLY A 3 4.20 -19.17 -45.62
N GLU A 4 3.33 -19.98 -45.00
CA GLU A 4 2.64 -21.10 -45.67
C GLU A 4 1.62 -20.60 -46.70
N LEU A 5 0.91 -19.51 -46.38
CA LEU A 5 0.00 -18.84 -47.30
C LEU A 5 0.76 -18.24 -48.50
N VAL A 6 1.91 -17.60 -48.24
CA VAL A 6 2.75 -17.01 -49.30
C VAL A 6 3.34 -18.09 -50.22
N ARG A 7 3.78 -19.22 -49.66
CA ARG A 7 4.30 -20.36 -50.43
C ARG A 7 3.21 -21.25 -51.05
N LYS A 8 1.94 -20.95 -50.81
CA LYS A 8 0.78 -21.77 -51.26
C LYS A 8 0.80 -23.20 -50.72
N GLU A 9 1.38 -23.40 -49.54
CA GLU A 9 1.29 -24.65 -48.79
C GLU A 9 -0.05 -24.73 -48.00
N ALA A 10 -0.68 -23.57 -47.76
CA ALA A 10 -2.00 -23.45 -47.17
C ALA A 10 -2.86 -22.47 -47.99
N ASP A 11 -4.15 -22.79 -48.15
CA ASP A 11 -5.07 -21.96 -48.94
C ASP A 11 -5.67 -20.79 -48.13
N PHE A 12 -5.94 -21.00 -46.84
CA PHE A 12 -6.41 -19.97 -45.92
C PHE A 12 -6.01 -20.31 -44.47
N ALA A 13 -6.02 -19.31 -43.58
CA ALA A 13 -5.72 -19.50 -42.17
C ALA A 13 -6.84 -18.94 -41.28
N ILE A 14 -7.36 -19.77 -40.36
CA ILE A 14 -8.29 -19.36 -39.31
C ILE A 14 -7.56 -19.42 -37.97
N ALA A 15 -7.21 -18.27 -37.43
CA ALA A 15 -6.51 -18.14 -36.16
C ALA A 15 -6.71 -16.73 -35.57
N PRO A 16 -6.50 -16.53 -34.25
CA PRO A 16 -6.41 -15.20 -33.68
C PRO A 16 -5.13 -14.51 -34.16
N MET A 17 -5.21 -13.85 -35.31
CA MET A 17 -4.09 -13.16 -35.95
C MET A 17 -4.34 -11.65 -35.98
N THR A 18 -3.42 -10.89 -35.40
CA THR A 18 -3.43 -9.43 -35.49
C THR A 18 -3.07 -8.99 -36.92
N ILE A 19 -3.91 -8.14 -37.50
CA ILE A 19 -3.68 -7.47 -38.77
C ILE A 19 -2.61 -6.39 -38.56
N THR A 20 -1.55 -6.42 -39.34
CA THR A 20 -0.47 -5.43 -39.33
C THR A 20 -0.11 -5.05 -40.76
N SER A 21 0.40 -3.82 -40.99
CA SER A 21 0.70 -3.33 -42.33
C SER A 21 1.74 -4.17 -43.08
N GLU A 22 2.72 -4.75 -42.38
CA GLU A 22 3.72 -5.63 -43.01
C GLU A 22 3.12 -6.97 -43.47
N ARG A 23 2.10 -7.48 -42.76
CA ARG A 23 1.41 -8.73 -43.16
C ARG A 23 0.43 -8.49 -44.30
N GLU A 24 -0.28 -7.37 -44.27
CA GLU A 24 -1.24 -6.97 -45.31
C GLU A 24 -0.56 -6.73 -46.68
N ARG A 25 0.75 -6.45 -46.71
CA ARG A 25 1.53 -6.35 -47.95
C ARG A 25 1.74 -7.67 -48.69
N VAL A 26 1.61 -8.81 -47.99
CA VAL A 26 1.94 -10.14 -48.55
C VAL A 26 0.77 -11.11 -48.57
N ILE A 27 -0.29 -10.84 -47.79
CA ILE A 27 -1.53 -11.62 -47.73
C ILE A 27 -2.73 -10.70 -47.53
N ASP A 28 -3.88 -11.11 -48.05
CA ASP A 28 -5.15 -10.40 -47.84
C ASP A 28 -5.85 -10.86 -46.56
N PHE A 29 -6.53 -9.93 -45.88
CA PHE A 29 -7.34 -10.21 -44.68
C PHE A 29 -8.82 -9.92 -44.93
N SER A 30 -9.70 -10.66 -44.25
CA SER A 30 -11.11 -10.28 -44.13
C SER A 30 -11.29 -9.09 -43.18
N LYS A 31 -12.50 -8.53 -43.12
CA LYS A 31 -12.83 -7.58 -42.06
C LYS A 31 -12.63 -8.23 -40.67
N PRO A 32 -12.11 -7.48 -39.68
CA PRO A 32 -11.94 -8.01 -38.32
C PRO A 32 -13.28 -8.47 -37.75
N PHE A 33 -13.32 -9.68 -37.19
CA PHE A 33 -14.51 -10.21 -36.50
C PHE A 33 -14.54 -9.85 -35.01
N MET A 34 -13.41 -9.40 -34.45
CA MET A 34 -13.24 -9.03 -33.04
C MET A 34 -12.26 -7.87 -32.91
N SER A 35 -12.60 -6.87 -32.09
CA SER A 35 -11.70 -5.78 -31.71
C SER A 35 -11.00 -6.11 -30.39
N LEU A 36 -9.67 -6.24 -30.43
CA LEU A 36 -8.83 -6.47 -29.26
C LEU A 36 -7.73 -5.41 -29.22
N GLY A 37 -7.34 -5.01 -28.02
CA GLY A 37 -6.22 -4.11 -27.77
C GLY A 37 -5.21 -4.72 -26.81
N ILE A 38 -4.06 -4.08 -26.66
CA ILE A 38 -3.06 -4.47 -25.68
C ILE A 38 -3.58 -4.10 -24.29
N SER A 39 -3.56 -5.06 -23.36
CA SER A 39 -3.95 -4.85 -21.97
C SER A 39 -2.91 -5.43 -21.03
N ILE A 40 -2.71 -4.79 -19.87
CA ILE A 40 -1.78 -5.24 -18.85
C ILE A 40 -2.54 -6.03 -17.80
N MET A 41 -2.18 -7.30 -17.64
CA MET A 41 -2.70 -8.15 -16.58
C MET A 41 -1.76 -8.10 -15.38
N ILE A 42 -2.26 -7.64 -14.23
CA ILE A 42 -1.54 -7.70 -12.96
C ILE A 42 -2.15 -8.76 -12.03
N LYS A 43 -1.31 -9.36 -11.18
CA LYS A 43 -1.81 -10.23 -10.11
C LYS A 43 -2.71 -9.41 -9.18
N ARG A 44 -3.87 -9.97 -8.83
CA ARG A 44 -4.79 -9.34 -7.86
C ARG A 44 -4.02 -9.03 -6.55
N PRO A 45 -4.00 -7.76 -6.08
CA PRO A 45 -3.32 -7.43 -4.84
C PRO A 45 -4.01 -8.15 -3.69
N VAL A 46 -3.20 -8.78 -2.83
CA VAL A 46 -3.71 -9.37 -1.59
C VAL A 46 -4.05 -8.22 -0.65
N LYS A 47 -5.35 -7.99 -0.40
CA LYS A 47 -5.78 -7.03 0.61
C LYS A 47 -5.29 -7.52 1.97
N GLN A 48 -4.32 -6.84 2.55
CA GLN A 48 -3.91 -7.11 3.93
C GLN A 48 -5.07 -6.71 4.85
N LYS A 49 -5.51 -7.62 5.72
CA LYS A 49 -6.53 -7.30 6.72
C LYS A 49 -5.93 -6.26 7.68
N PRO A 50 -6.68 -5.21 8.07
CA PRO A 50 -6.19 -4.27 9.06
C PRO A 50 -5.92 -5.03 10.37
N SER A 51 -4.70 -4.92 10.88
CA SER A 51 -4.35 -5.45 12.20
C SER A 51 -5.15 -4.71 13.27
N VAL A 52 -5.46 -5.36 14.38
CA VAL A 52 -6.16 -4.76 15.53
C VAL A 52 -5.42 -3.52 16.09
N PHE A 53 -4.10 -3.44 15.87
CA PHE A 53 -3.26 -2.31 16.25
C PHE A 53 -3.09 -1.27 15.14
N SER A 54 -3.92 -1.30 14.09
CA SER A 54 -3.80 -0.34 12.98
C SER A 54 -4.01 1.12 13.40
N PHE A 55 -4.62 1.36 14.57
CA PHE A 55 -4.74 2.69 15.16
C PHE A 55 -3.41 3.24 15.72
N LEU A 56 -2.41 2.38 16.00
CA LEU A 56 -1.08 2.79 16.46
C LEU A 56 -0.11 3.09 15.30
N ASN A 57 -0.47 2.68 14.07
CA ASN A 57 0.32 2.90 12.85
C ASN A 57 0.59 4.37 12.45
N PRO A 58 -0.27 5.38 12.73
CA PRO A 58 0.03 6.75 12.33
C PRO A 58 1.21 7.35 13.10
N LEU A 59 1.61 6.73 14.22
CA LEU A 59 2.72 7.18 15.05
C LEU A 59 3.86 6.16 15.05
N SER A 60 5.10 6.63 14.87
CA SER A 60 6.28 5.76 14.88
C SER A 60 6.45 5.05 16.22
N LYS A 61 6.98 3.82 16.18
CA LYS A 61 7.31 3.03 17.39
C LYS A 61 8.23 3.80 18.34
N GLU A 62 9.13 4.60 17.79
CA GLU A 62 10.05 5.44 18.56
C GLU A 62 9.29 6.43 19.45
N ILE A 63 8.25 7.08 18.92
CA ILE A 63 7.49 8.07 19.67
C ILE A 63 6.66 7.39 20.76
N TRP A 64 6.11 6.19 20.50
CA TRP A 64 5.45 5.39 21.53
C TRP A 64 6.38 5.05 22.70
N VAL A 65 7.64 4.68 22.41
CA VAL A 65 8.65 4.45 23.46
C VAL A 65 8.98 5.74 24.20
N CYS A 66 9.11 6.87 23.50
CA CYS A 66 9.33 8.17 24.12
C CYS A 66 8.18 8.60 25.05
N VAL A 67 6.92 8.36 24.65
CA VAL A 67 5.74 8.64 25.48
C VAL A 67 5.74 7.79 26.75
N LEU A 68 6.09 6.50 26.64
CA LEU A 68 6.20 5.64 27.82
C LEU A 68 7.32 6.12 28.76
N PHE A 69 8.47 6.49 28.20
CA PHE A 69 9.61 6.97 28.99
C PHE A 69 9.33 8.32 29.65
N SER A 70 8.68 9.25 28.95
CA SER A 70 8.32 10.57 29.50
C SER A 70 7.29 10.44 30.63
N TYR A 71 6.31 9.53 30.49
CA TYR A 71 5.34 9.26 31.55
C TYR A 71 6.02 8.78 32.84
N VAL A 72 6.96 7.84 32.74
CA VAL A 72 7.75 7.35 33.88
C VAL A 72 8.62 8.47 34.45
N GLY A 73 9.32 9.22 33.59
CA GLY A 73 10.18 10.33 34.00
C GLY A 73 9.44 11.43 34.78
N VAL A 74 8.30 11.89 34.28
CA VAL A 74 7.44 12.87 34.96
C VAL A 74 6.96 12.33 36.31
N SER A 75 6.55 11.06 36.36
CA SER A 75 6.11 10.41 37.61
C SER A 75 7.22 10.40 38.66
N ILE A 76 8.46 10.10 38.26
CA ILE A 76 9.63 10.10 39.16
C ILE A 76 9.95 11.53 39.64
N VAL A 77 9.93 12.51 38.73
CA VAL A 77 10.19 13.92 39.08
C VAL A 77 9.15 14.42 40.08
N LEU A 78 7.86 14.15 39.85
CA LEU A 78 6.79 14.51 40.80
C LEU A 78 6.94 13.81 42.15
N TYR A 79 7.36 12.54 42.16
CA TYR A 79 7.64 11.81 43.40
C TYR A 79 8.79 12.44 44.20
N ILE A 80 9.88 12.85 43.53
CA ILE A 80 11.01 13.53 44.16
C ILE A 80 10.57 14.90 44.69
N VAL A 81 9.87 15.70 43.87
CA VAL A 81 9.40 17.04 44.25
C VAL A 81 8.46 16.96 45.47
N SER A 82 7.48 16.05 45.46
CA SER A 82 6.59 15.85 46.61
C SER A 82 7.34 15.40 47.87
N ARG A 83 8.42 14.64 47.73
CA ARG A 83 9.23 14.20 48.88
C ARG A 83 10.12 15.30 49.46
N PHE A 84 10.67 16.19 48.62
CA PHE A 84 11.59 17.26 49.00
C PHE A 84 10.93 18.63 49.20
N SER A 85 9.68 18.81 48.77
CA SER A 85 8.85 19.99 49.02
C SER A 85 7.74 19.70 50.05
N PRO A 86 8.08 19.43 51.34
CA PRO A 86 7.09 19.39 52.41
C PRO A 86 6.56 20.80 52.79
N PHE A 87 6.90 21.84 52.03
CA PHE A 87 6.48 23.22 52.30
C PHE A 87 5.06 23.54 51.80
N GLU A 88 4.53 22.84 50.79
CA GLU A 88 3.15 23.05 50.32
C GLU A 88 2.11 22.49 51.31
N TRP A 89 2.45 21.42 52.04
CA TRP A 89 1.58 20.86 53.09
C TRP A 89 1.37 21.80 54.28
N ARG A 90 2.23 22.81 54.45
CA ARG A 90 2.16 23.78 55.56
C ARG A 90 1.24 24.97 55.25
N LEU A 91 1.08 25.35 53.97
CA LEU A 91 0.19 26.44 53.56
C LEU A 91 -1.29 26.03 53.51
N VAL A 92 -1.59 24.76 53.23
CA VAL A 92 -2.97 24.24 53.27
C VAL A 92 -3.54 24.19 54.71
N ASN A 93 -2.68 24.13 55.74
CA ASN A 93 -3.10 24.08 57.14
C ASN A 93 -3.31 25.45 57.81
N TYR A 94 -3.11 26.58 57.11
CA TYR A 94 -3.24 27.92 57.72
C TYR A 94 -4.49 28.71 57.29
N ASN A 95 -5.38 28.10 56.49
CA ASN A 95 -6.64 28.74 56.05
C ASN A 95 -7.88 27.98 56.56
N GLY A 96 -7.77 27.46 57.79
CA GLY A 96 -8.88 26.87 58.55
C GLY A 96 -8.88 27.44 59.96
N ASN A 97 -9.22 28.73 60.08
CA ASN A 97 -9.71 29.34 61.30
C ASN A 97 -11.00 30.08 60.96
#